data_AF-A0A0C9WBJ6-F1
#
_entry.id   AF-A0A0C9WBJ6-F1
#
_cell.length_a   1.000
_cell.length_b   1.000
_cell.length_c   1.000
_cell.angle_alpha   90.00
_cell.angle_beta   90.00
_cell.angle_gamma   90.00
#
_symmetry.space_group_name_H-M   'P 1'
#
loop_
_entity.id
_entity.type
_entity.pdbx_description
1 polymer ?
#
loop_
_entity_poly.entity_id
_entity_poly.type
_entity_poly.pdbx_seq_one_letter_code
_entity_poly.pdbx_strand_id
1 'polypeptide(L)'
;MSAATSLELVPQEVLEQIAFFTATQSLIGPPTQLLPLLGTSRSIYQSLSFEQNPYLYARIFEYKFDVRAAIRRLGPHVCGARILANELRKRLVLLKLIRARSGSRIHPAEPDRSSQTTIDLLWLAYLMMLENDGKNEQQLRDYAHMDAWLMEYWFDDGGASSATRMIALGKWPLEEEKNSIAMWLFWFLLRPGESCSACCRFVQ
;
A
#
# COMPACT_ATOMS: atom_id res chain seq x y z
N MET A 1 30.16 10.92 40.18
CA MET A 1 29.72 11.59 38.94
C MET A 1 29.06 10.53 38.07
N SER A 2 27.73 10.51 37.98
CA SER A 2 27.04 9.57 37.08
C SER A 2 27.30 10.03 35.66
N ALA A 3 28.04 9.25 34.87
CA ALA A 3 28.13 9.49 33.44
C ALA A 3 26.70 9.37 32.89
N ALA A 4 26.14 10.48 32.42
CA ALA A 4 24.82 10.46 31.81
C ALA A 4 24.92 9.64 30.52
N THR A 5 24.41 8.41 30.55
CA THR A 5 24.26 7.57 29.37
C THR A 5 23.13 8.17 28.52
N SER A 6 23.50 8.71 27.36
CA SER A 6 22.55 9.26 26.39
C SER A 6 22.36 8.28 25.24
N LEU A 7 21.15 8.22 24.68
CA LEU A 7 20.85 7.50 23.44
C LEU A 7 21.63 8.08 22.24
N GLU A 8 22.18 9.29 22.35
CA GLU A 8 23.03 9.88 21.31
C GLU A 8 24.45 9.30 21.28
N LEU A 9 24.86 8.60 22.34
CA LEU A 9 26.20 8.01 22.46
C LEU A 9 26.27 6.56 21.97
N VAL A 10 25.14 5.94 21.63
CA VAL A 10 25.18 4.59 21.04
C VAL A 10 25.69 4.65 19.59
N PRO A 11 26.42 3.63 19.14
CA PRO A 11 26.82 3.50 17.74
C PRO A 11 25.63 3.54 16.78
N GLN A 12 25.86 4.06 15.57
CA GLN A 12 24.86 4.22 14.53
C GLN A 12 24.12 2.89 14.23
N GLU A 13 24.85 1.79 14.19
CA GLU A 13 24.31 0.45 13.89
C GLU A 13 23.33 0.00 14.99
N VAL A 14 23.62 0.33 16.25
CA VAL A 14 22.73 0.00 17.39
C VAL A 14 21.49 0.88 17.34
N LEU A 15 21.65 2.17 17.04
CA LEU A 15 20.53 3.09 16.87
C LEU A 15 19.61 2.64 15.71
N GLU A 16 20.18 2.15 14.62
CA GLU A 16 19.44 1.54 13.50
C GLU A 16 18.68 0.29 13.89
N GLN A 17 19.24 -0.60 14.71
CA GLN A 17 18.50 -1.78 15.19
C GLN A 17 17.33 -1.37 16.08
N ILE A 18 17.52 -0.40 16.98
CA ILE A 18 16.45 0.14 17.82
C ILE A 18 15.35 0.71 16.92
N ALA A 19 15.72 1.51 15.92
CA ALA A 19 14.78 2.09 14.97
C ALA A 19 14.03 1.02 14.16
N PHE A 20 14.73 -0.02 13.71
CA PHE A 20 14.14 -1.14 12.98
C PHE A 20 13.09 -1.86 13.82
N PHE A 21 13.43 -2.28 15.04
CA PHE A 21 12.47 -2.96 15.93
C PHE A 21 11.29 -2.06 16.31
N THR A 22 11.55 -0.76 16.49
CA THR A 22 10.49 0.24 16.73
C THR A 22 9.53 0.32 15.54
N ALA A 23 10.06 0.38 14.31
CA ALA A 23 9.27 0.47 13.08
C ALA A 23 8.51 -0.83 12.73
N THR A 24 8.94 -1.97 13.26
CA THR A 24 8.45 -3.31 12.90
C THR A 24 7.65 -3.99 14.01
N GLN A 25 7.22 -3.24 15.03
CA GLN A 25 6.32 -3.77 16.09
C GLN A 25 5.02 -4.37 15.54
N SER A 26 4.53 -3.85 14.41
CA SER A 26 3.42 -4.42 13.65
C SER A 26 3.88 -4.70 12.22
N LEU A 27 3.48 -5.85 11.68
CA LEU A 27 3.62 -6.16 10.25
C LEU A 27 2.76 -5.21 9.41
N ILE A 28 1.49 -5.07 9.81
CA ILE A 28 0.43 -4.42 9.04
C ILE A 28 0.47 -2.89 9.22
N GLY A 29 0.38 -2.16 8.11
CA GLY A 29 0.32 -0.71 8.08
C GLY A 29 1.67 0.02 8.20
N PRO A 30 1.65 1.36 8.24
CA PRO A 30 2.85 2.20 8.29
C PRO A 30 3.61 2.07 9.62
N PRO A 31 4.93 2.30 9.64
CA PRO A 31 5.76 2.27 10.84
C PRO A 31 5.55 3.54 11.70
N THR A 32 4.35 3.76 12.22
CA THR A 32 3.98 4.98 12.98
C THR A 32 4.77 5.14 14.27
N GLN A 33 5.17 4.03 14.88
CA GLN A 33 5.94 4.00 16.12
C GLN A 33 7.37 4.54 15.95
N LEU A 34 7.86 4.66 14.71
CA LEU A 34 9.15 5.29 14.42
C LEU A 34 9.10 6.81 14.62
N LEU A 35 7.93 7.44 14.49
CA LEU A 35 7.80 8.90 14.53
C LEU A 35 8.20 9.50 15.90
N PRO A 36 7.76 8.97 17.06
CA PRO A 36 8.25 9.44 18.35
C PRO A 36 9.76 9.34 18.49
N LEU A 37 10.40 8.27 18.02
CA LEU A 37 11.86 8.10 18.08
C LEU A 37 12.58 9.17 17.27
N LEU A 38 12.12 9.43 16.04
CA LEU A 38 12.64 10.50 15.18
C LEU A 38 12.44 11.90 15.78
N GLY A 39 11.44 12.08 16.65
CA GLY A 39 11.12 13.34 17.30
C GLY A 39 11.94 13.63 18.57
N THR A 40 12.79 12.71 19.02
CA THR A 40 13.50 12.85 20.32
C THR A 40 14.68 13.82 20.27
N SER A 41 15.45 13.83 19.18
CA SER A 41 16.64 14.69 19.00
C SER A 41 16.90 14.99 17.53
N ARG A 42 17.51 16.15 17.24
CA ARG A 42 17.97 16.51 15.89
C ARG A 42 19.07 15.57 15.40
N SER A 43 19.95 15.11 16.28
CA SER A 43 21.02 14.18 15.92
C SER A 43 20.44 12.82 15.52
N ILE A 44 19.53 12.28 16.33
CA ILE A 44 18.81 11.03 16.03
C ILE A 44 18.01 11.16 14.74
N TYR A 45 17.28 12.26 14.56
CA TYR A 45 16.55 12.53 13.32
C TYR A 45 17.50 12.49 12.11
N GLN A 46 18.64 13.17 12.17
CA GLN A 46 19.59 13.18 11.07
C GLN A 46 20.08 11.77 10.75
N SER A 47 20.55 11.02 11.76
CA SER A 47 21.03 9.65 11.65
C SER A 47 20.02 8.62 11.12
N LEU A 48 18.72 8.84 11.38
CA LEU A 48 17.66 7.88 11.05
C LEU A 48 16.69 8.35 9.97
N SER A 49 16.84 9.59 9.50
CA SER A 49 15.92 10.15 8.48
C SER A 49 15.94 9.33 7.20
N PHE A 50 14.80 9.31 6.51
CA PHE A 50 14.64 8.58 5.24
C PHE A 50 15.72 8.89 4.21
N GLU A 51 16.09 10.16 4.08
CA GLU A 51 17.06 10.59 3.08
C GLU A 51 18.50 10.21 3.44
N GLN A 52 18.84 10.17 4.74
CA GLN A 52 20.19 9.87 5.20
C GLN A 52 20.41 8.38 5.46
N ASN A 53 19.36 7.61 5.73
CA ASN A 53 19.46 6.21 6.10
C ASN A 53 18.54 5.29 5.27
N PRO A 54 18.76 5.17 3.94
CA PRO A 54 17.94 4.31 3.10
C PRO A 54 18.03 2.82 3.49
N TYR A 55 19.11 2.38 4.14
CA TYR A 55 19.29 1.00 4.56
C TYR A 55 18.26 0.56 5.62
N LEU A 56 18.02 1.41 6.63
CA LEU A 56 16.97 1.18 7.63
C LEU A 56 15.61 0.96 6.96
N TYR A 57 15.21 1.84 6.04
CA TYR A 57 13.92 1.76 5.37
C TYR A 57 13.81 0.60 4.37
N ALA A 58 14.93 0.19 3.76
CA ALA A 58 14.99 -1.05 2.98
C ALA A 58 14.70 -2.28 3.84
N ARG A 59 15.30 -2.36 5.03
CA ARG A 59 15.01 -3.46 5.98
C ARG A 59 13.56 -3.44 6.45
N ILE A 60 13.01 -2.26 6.73
CA ILE A 60 11.58 -2.11 7.07
C ILE A 60 10.69 -2.59 5.90
N PHE A 61 11.07 -2.29 4.66
CA PHE A 61 10.36 -2.76 3.48
C PHE A 61 10.33 -4.30 3.40
N GLU A 62 11.50 -4.94 3.50
CA GLU A 62 11.62 -6.40 3.48
C GLU A 62 10.85 -7.09 4.61
N TYR A 63 10.75 -6.43 5.76
CA TYR A 63 9.91 -6.91 6.86
C TYR A 63 8.42 -6.82 6.49
N LYS A 64 7.95 -5.70 5.92
CA LYS A 64 6.52 -5.39 5.72
C LYS A 64 5.92 -5.91 4.42
N PHE A 65 6.72 -6.11 3.38
CA PHE A 65 6.29 -6.45 2.02
C PHE A 65 7.06 -7.66 1.48
N ASP A 66 6.49 -8.29 0.45
CA ASP A 66 7.13 -9.40 -0.24
C ASP A 66 8.10 -8.89 -1.31
N VAL A 67 9.35 -9.33 -1.23
CA VAL A 67 10.43 -8.91 -2.16
C VAL A 67 10.95 -10.09 -2.98
N ARG A 68 10.78 -11.32 -2.47
CA ARG A 68 11.35 -12.53 -3.08
C ARG A 68 10.79 -12.77 -4.48
N ALA A 69 9.50 -12.55 -4.70
CA ALA A 69 8.88 -12.68 -6.01
C ALA A 69 9.45 -11.67 -7.03
N ALA A 70 9.68 -10.42 -6.61
CA ALA A 70 10.31 -9.40 -7.45
C ALA A 70 11.76 -9.79 -7.82
N ILE A 71 12.55 -10.25 -6.84
CA ILE A 71 13.93 -10.74 -7.08
C ILE A 71 13.96 -11.89 -8.09
N ARG A 72 13.05 -12.86 -7.98
CA ARG A 72 13.00 -14.01 -8.89
C ARG A 72 12.73 -13.59 -10.33
N ARG A 73 11.91 -12.56 -10.55
CA ARG A 73 11.48 -12.13 -11.90
C ARG A 73 12.38 -11.08 -12.53
N LEU A 74 12.85 -10.13 -11.73
CA LEU A 74 13.60 -8.96 -12.20
C LEU A 74 15.09 -9.07 -11.87
N GLY A 75 15.50 -9.99 -11.01
CA GLY A 75 16.89 -10.14 -10.56
C GLY A 75 17.22 -9.25 -9.35
N PRO A 76 18.41 -9.42 -8.75
CA PRO A 76 18.77 -8.80 -7.47
C PRO A 76 19.00 -7.28 -7.54
N HIS A 77 19.20 -6.71 -8.73
CA HIS A 77 19.48 -5.28 -8.89
C HIS A 77 18.31 -4.37 -8.48
N VAL A 78 17.09 -4.91 -8.45
CA VAL A 78 15.89 -4.17 -7.97
C VAL A 78 15.85 -4.02 -6.44
N CYS A 79 16.80 -4.63 -5.72
CA CYS A 79 16.85 -4.61 -4.25
C CYS A 79 17.87 -3.64 -3.66
N GLY A 80 18.31 -2.64 -4.43
CA GLY A 80 19.14 -1.57 -3.87
C GLY A 80 18.43 -0.86 -2.71
N ALA A 81 19.15 -0.56 -1.63
CA ALA A 81 18.55 -0.01 -0.40
C ALA A 81 17.66 1.23 -0.66
N ARG A 82 18.12 2.14 -1.51
CA ARG A 82 17.35 3.33 -1.89
C ARG A 82 16.11 3.02 -2.73
N ILE A 83 16.15 1.96 -3.55
CA ILE A 83 15.00 1.48 -4.32
C ILE A 83 13.95 0.94 -3.36
N LEU A 84 14.33 0.03 -2.46
CA LEU A 84 13.42 -0.57 -1.48
C LEU A 84 12.84 0.46 -0.51
N ALA A 85 13.64 1.43 -0.06
CA ALA A 85 13.15 2.55 0.74
C ALA A 85 12.07 3.36 -0.01
N ASN A 86 12.30 3.66 -1.29
CA ASN A 86 11.32 4.37 -2.11
C ASN A 86 10.05 3.54 -2.34
N GLU A 87 10.18 2.22 -2.55
CA GLU A 87 9.03 1.31 -2.64
C GLU A 87 8.22 1.29 -1.35
N LEU A 88 8.86 1.30 -0.17
CA LEU A 88 8.17 1.45 1.11
C LEU A 88 7.32 2.71 1.15
N ARG A 89 7.90 3.87 0.78
CA ARG A 89 7.17 5.15 0.75
C ARG A 89 5.99 5.09 -0.20
N LYS A 90 6.20 4.64 -1.45
CA LYS A 90 5.16 4.54 -2.48
C LYS A 90 4.00 3.65 -2.04
N ARG A 91 4.28 2.42 -1.58
CA ARG A 91 3.24 1.47 -1.17
C ARG A 91 2.50 1.94 0.08
N LEU A 92 3.17 2.57 1.04
CA LEU A 92 2.47 3.13 2.21
C LEU A 92 1.56 4.31 1.84
N VAL A 93 1.98 5.16 0.90
CA VAL A 93 1.12 6.24 0.37
C VAL A 93 -0.10 5.67 -0.34
N LEU A 94 0.11 4.70 -1.24
CA LEU A 94 -0.95 3.97 -1.92
C LEU A 94 -1.98 3.41 -0.93
N LEU A 95 -1.50 2.65 0.06
CA LEU A 95 -2.37 2.00 1.03
C LEU A 95 -3.20 3.01 1.84
N LYS A 96 -2.63 4.18 2.16
CA LYS A 96 -3.37 5.27 2.81
C LYS A 96 -4.47 5.84 1.90
N LEU A 97 -4.20 6.00 0.61
CA LEU A 97 -5.19 6.49 -0.36
C LEU A 97 -6.35 5.50 -0.53
N ILE A 98 -6.06 4.20 -0.64
CA ILE A 98 -7.08 3.14 -0.70
C ILE A 98 -7.93 3.17 0.58
N ARG A 99 -7.27 3.19 1.76
CA ARG A 99 -7.96 3.25 3.06
C ARG A 99 -8.87 4.46 3.18
N ALA A 100 -8.46 5.60 2.61
CA ALA A 100 -9.22 6.84 2.56
C ALA A 100 -10.30 6.88 1.46
N ARG A 101 -10.56 5.78 0.73
CA ARG A 101 -11.54 5.72 -0.37
C ARG A 101 -11.26 6.71 -1.50
N SER A 102 -9.98 7.03 -1.71
CA SER A 102 -9.60 7.91 -2.82
C SER A 102 -9.80 7.20 -4.15
N GLY A 103 -10.54 7.80 -5.09
CA GLY A 103 -10.73 7.27 -6.44
C GLY A 103 -11.75 6.13 -6.57
N SER A 104 -12.40 5.69 -5.49
CA SER A 104 -13.45 4.66 -5.57
C SER A 104 -14.77 5.21 -6.11
N ARG A 105 -15.05 6.51 -5.95
CA ARG A 105 -16.25 7.19 -6.46
C ARG A 105 -15.91 8.28 -7.48
N ILE A 106 -16.86 8.59 -8.36
CA ILE A 106 -16.75 9.71 -9.29
C ILE A 106 -16.82 11.02 -8.48
N HIS A 107 -15.74 11.80 -8.49
CA HIS A 107 -15.74 13.14 -7.90
C HIS A 107 -16.14 14.19 -8.95
N PRO A 108 -17.24 14.95 -8.75
CA PRO A 108 -17.72 15.92 -9.74
C PRO A 108 -16.77 17.10 -9.99
N ALA A 109 -15.89 17.39 -9.02
CA ALA A 109 -15.08 18.61 -9.02
C ALA A 109 -13.79 18.50 -9.85
N GLU A 110 -13.19 17.30 -10.02
CA GLU A 110 -11.92 17.12 -10.75
C GLU A 110 -11.83 15.72 -11.41
N PRO A 111 -12.51 15.47 -12.55
CA PRO A 111 -12.58 14.15 -13.18
C PRO A 111 -11.24 13.65 -13.73
N ASP A 112 -10.42 14.51 -14.33
CA ASP A 112 -9.20 14.06 -15.02
C ASP A 112 -8.06 13.67 -14.07
N ARG A 113 -7.79 14.48 -13.03
CA ARG A 113 -6.74 14.18 -12.04
C ARG A 113 -7.10 12.97 -11.17
N SER A 114 -8.38 12.84 -10.81
CA SER A 114 -8.87 11.70 -10.04
C SER A 114 -8.76 10.40 -10.84
N SER A 115 -8.98 10.44 -12.17
CA SER A 115 -8.80 9.28 -13.04
C SER A 115 -7.35 8.81 -13.11
N GLN A 116 -6.37 9.71 -13.32
CA GLN A 116 -4.95 9.33 -13.35
C GLN A 116 -4.46 8.77 -12.00
N THR A 117 -4.87 9.39 -10.90
CA THR A 117 -4.51 8.91 -9.56
C THR A 117 -5.08 7.51 -9.28
N THR A 118 -6.30 7.25 -9.78
CA THR A 118 -6.98 5.95 -9.61
C THR A 118 -6.27 4.85 -10.41
N ILE A 119 -5.87 5.13 -11.65
CA ILE A 119 -5.17 4.12 -12.47
C ILE A 119 -3.78 3.80 -11.91
N ASP A 120 -3.02 4.80 -11.44
CA ASP A 120 -1.72 4.59 -10.78
C ASP A 120 -1.87 3.73 -9.51
N LEU A 121 -2.96 3.97 -8.75
CA LEU A 121 -3.29 3.21 -7.57
C LEU A 121 -3.60 1.74 -7.91
N LEU A 122 -4.44 1.52 -8.92
CA LEU A 122 -4.82 0.18 -9.36
C LEU A 122 -3.60 -0.60 -9.89
N TRP A 123 -2.74 0.04 -10.69
CA TRP A 123 -1.52 -0.58 -11.19
C TRP A 123 -0.58 -1.00 -10.06
N LEU A 124 -0.34 -0.13 -9.08
CA LEU A 124 0.57 -0.46 -7.98
C LEU A 124 -0.01 -1.56 -7.08
N ALA A 125 -1.32 -1.55 -6.82
CA ALA A 125 -1.99 -2.63 -6.11
C ALA A 125 -1.92 -3.96 -6.89
N TYR A 126 -2.10 -3.92 -8.21
CA TYR A 126 -1.98 -5.10 -9.07
C TYR A 126 -0.55 -5.66 -9.05
N LEU A 127 0.46 -4.80 -9.14
CA LEU A 127 1.86 -5.21 -9.01
C LEU A 127 2.14 -5.84 -7.63
N MET A 128 1.61 -5.27 -6.55
CA MET A 128 1.70 -5.86 -5.21
C MET A 128 1.11 -7.26 -5.15
N MET A 129 -0.02 -7.52 -5.82
CA MET A 129 -0.62 -8.86 -5.91
C MET A 129 0.20 -9.82 -6.77
N LEU A 130 0.81 -9.36 -7.87
CA LEU A 130 1.72 -10.20 -8.66
C LEU A 130 2.96 -10.61 -7.87
N GLU A 131 3.45 -9.74 -6.99
CA GLU A 131 4.59 -9.98 -6.11
C GLU A 131 4.24 -10.69 -4.79
N ASN A 132 2.96 -10.99 -4.56
CA ASN A 132 2.48 -11.50 -3.28
C ASN A 132 3.02 -12.91 -3.00
N ASP A 133 3.71 -13.05 -1.86
CA ASP A 133 4.00 -14.31 -1.19
C ASP A 133 3.25 -14.37 0.19
N GLY A 134 2.36 -13.39 0.46
CA GLY A 134 1.40 -13.38 1.58
C GLY A 134 1.29 -12.03 2.29
N LYS A 135 2.39 -11.27 2.41
CA LYS A 135 2.40 -9.99 3.14
C LYS A 135 1.71 -8.88 2.34
N ASN A 136 1.92 -8.85 1.02
CA ASN A 136 1.36 -7.79 0.18
C ASN A 136 -0.18 -7.80 0.21
N GLU A 137 -0.78 -8.99 0.13
CA GLU A 137 -2.23 -9.17 0.26
C GLU A 137 -2.74 -8.71 1.62
N GLN A 138 -2.07 -9.08 2.72
CA GLN A 138 -2.45 -8.62 4.07
C GLN A 138 -2.40 -7.10 4.18
N GLN A 139 -1.40 -6.44 3.58
CA GLN A 139 -1.36 -4.97 3.56
C GLN A 139 -2.57 -4.38 2.81
N LEU A 140 -2.90 -4.92 1.63
CA LEU A 140 -4.01 -4.44 0.81
C LEU A 140 -5.38 -4.66 1.49
N ARG A 141 -5.57 -5.82 2.13
CA ARG A 141 -6.83 -6.17 2.79
C ARG A 141 -6.95 -5.56 4.18
N ASP A 142 -6.04 -5.94 5.07
CA ASP A 142 -6.22 -5.74 6.51
C ASP A 142 -5.92 -4.28 6.90
N TYR A 143 -4.96 -3.65 6.21
CA TYR A 143 -4.68 -2.23 6.40
C TYR A 143 -5.44 -1.33 5.43
N ALA A 144 -5.41 -1.62 4.13
CA ALA A 144 -6.01 -0.69 3.15
C ALA A 144 -7.52 -0.86 2.97
N HIS A 145 -8.12 -1.98 3.41
CA HIS A 145 -9.54 -2.27 3.18
C HIS A 145 -9.89 -2.22 1.68
N MET A 146 -9.02 -2.80 0.85
CA MET A 146 -9.16 -2.77 -0.60
C MET A 146 -10.40 -3.54 -1.09
N ASP A 147 -10.82 -4.56 -0.36
CA ASP A 147 -12.08 -5.27 -0.56
C ASP A 147 -13.25 -4.28 -0.60
N ALA A 148 -13.36 -3.43 0.42
CA ALA A 148 -14.43 -2.49 0.51
C ALA A 148 -14.24 -1.33 -0.49
N TRP A 149 -13.01 -0.94 -0.82
CA TRP A 149 -12.73 0.04 -1.88
C TRP A 149 -13.23 -0.47 -3.24
N LEU A 150 -12.95 -1.73 -3.57
CA LEU A 150 -13.39 -2.36 -4.83
C LEU A 150 -14.91 -2.53 -4.86
N MET A 151 -15.53 -2.86 -3.73
CA MET A 151 -16.98 -2.94 -3.62
C MET A 151 -17.64 -1.59 -3.95
N GLU A 152 -17.10 -0.50 -3.43
CA GLU A 152 -17.57 0.84 -3.74
C GLU A 152 -17.29 1.23 -5.19
N TYR A 153 -16.10 0.92 -5.70
CA TYR A 153 -15.71 1.18 -7.09
C TYR A 153 -16.65 0.53 -8.11
N TRP A 154 -17.04 -0.73 -7.87
CA TRP A 154 -17.85 -1.53 -8.79
C TRP A 154 -19.35 -1.37 -8.60
N PHE A 155 -19.84 -1.31 -7.36
CA PHE A 155 -21.24 -1.54 -7.06
C PHE A 155 -21.97 -0.36 -6.44
N ASP A 156 -21.28 0.72 -6.04
CA ASP A 156 -21.95 1.95 -5.61
C ASP A 156 -22.55 2.68 -6.83
N ASP A 157 -23.69 3.35 -6.64
CA ASP A 157 -24.34 4.14 -7.71
C ASP A 157 -23.43 5.26 -8.25
N GLY A 158 -22.54 5.79 -7.40
CA GLY A 158 -21.49 6.75 -7.74
C GLY A 158 -20.11 6.13 -7.92
N GLY A 159 -20.00 4.80 -8.05
CA GLY A 159 -18.74 4.08 -8.21
C GLY A 159 -17.99 4.52 -9.47
N ALA A 160 -16.66 4.66 -9.36
CA ALA A 160 -15.82 5.18 -10.44
C ALA A 160 -15.72 4.24 -11.67
N SER A 161 -16.12 2.98 -11.55
CA SER A 161 -16.28 2.07 -12.69
C SER A 161 -17.45 2.43 -13.62
N SER A 162 -18.42 3.19 -13.11
CA SER A 162 -19.74 3.39 -13.73
C SER A 162 -20.52 2.11 -14.02
N ALA A 163 -20.12 0.95 -13.49
CA ALA A 163 -20.71 -0.35 -13.85
C ALA A 163 -22.19 -0.43 -13.47
N THR A 164 -22.57 -0.08 -12.24
CA THR A 164 -23.98 -0.04 -11.79
C THR A 164 -24.84 0.83 -12.72
N ARG A 165 -24.33 2.02 -13.09
CA ARG A 165 -25.02 2.94 -14.01
C ARG A 165 -25.18 2.35 -15.41
N MET A 166 -24.14 1.73 -15.96
CA MET A 166 -24.20 1.13 -17.31
C MET A 166 -25.18 -0.03 -17.36
N ILE A 167 -25.19 -0.87 -16.33
CA ILE A 167 -26.10 -2.01 -16.22
C ILE A 167 -27.55 -1.57 -16.07
N ALA A 168 -27.82 -0.53 -15.28
CA ALA A 168 -29.15 0.07 -15.18
C ALA A 168 -29.66 0.60 -16.53
N LEU A 169 -28.75 0.97 -17.44
CA LEU A 169 -29.06 1.36 -18.82
C LEU A 169 -29.09 0.17 -19.80
N GLY A 170 -28.98 -1.06 -19.33
CA GLY A 170 -28.95 -2.28 -20.14
C GLY A 170 -27.66 -2.42 -20.97
N LYS A 171 -26.56 -1.82 -20.53
CA LYS A 171 -25.26 -1.85 -21.22
C LYS A 171 -24.20 -2.54 -20.37
N TRP A 172 -23.21 -3.11 -21.04
CA TRP A 172 -21.99 -3.59 -20.38
C TRP A 172 -21.17 -2.42 -19.83
N PRO A 173 -20.43 -2.63 -18.72
CA PRO A 173 -19.45 -1.66 -18.24
C PRO A 173 -18.43 -1.30 -19.33
N LEU A 174 -17.90 -0.08 -19.28
CA LEU A 174 -16.92 0.39 -20.26
C LEU A 174 -15.62 -0.41 -20.15
N GLU A 175 -15.08 -0.81 -21.30
CA GLU A 175 -13.78 -1.47 -21.40
C GLU A 175 -12.66 -0.42 -21.30
N GLU A 176 -12.38 0.00 -20.07
CA GLU A 176 -11.31 0.92 -19.73
C GLU A 176 -10.20 0.17 -18.98
N GLU A 177 -8.94 0.58 -19.16
CA GLU A 177 -7.78 -0.04 -18.53
C GLU A 177 -7.95 -0.17 -17.01
N LYS A 178 -8.40 0.89 -16.33
CA LYS A 178 -8.69 0.88 -14.89
C LYS A 178 -9.75 -0.15 -14.50
N ASN A 179 -10.80 -0.33 -15.32
CA ASN A 179 -11.85 -1.31 -15.06
C ASN A 179 -11.30 -2.73 -15.20
N SER A 180 -10.47 -2.99 -16.21
CA SER A 180 -9.81 -4.29 -16.39
C SER A 180 -8.91 -4.64 -15.20
N ILE A 181 -8.07 -3.71 -14.75
CA ILE A 181 -7.16 -3.95 -13.61
C ILE A 181 -7.96 -4.10 -12.31
N ALA A 182 -8.96 -3.25 -12.08
CA ALA A 182 -9.83 -3.34 -10.91
C ALA A 182 -10.58 -4.68 -10.85
N MET A 183 -10.93 -5.26 -11.99
CA MET A 183 -11.59 -6.55 -12.06
C MET A 183 -10.63 -7.70 -11.71
N TRP A 184 -9.39 -7.67 -12.22
CA TRP A 184 -8.35 -8.61 -11.81
C TRP A 184 -8.08 -8.56 -10.30
N LEU A 185 -8.00 -7.34 -9.74
CA LEU A 185 -7.85 -7.14 -8.31
C LEU A 185 -9.06 -7.67 -7.53
N PHE A 186 -10.27 -7.47 -8.02
CA PHE A 186 -11.48 -8.03 -7.44
C PHE A 186 -11.41 -9.56 -7.41
N TRP A 187 -10.99 -10.23 -8.50
CA TRP A 187 -10.80 -11.68 -8.52
C TRP A 187 -9.72 -12.17 -7.57
N PHE A 188 -8.54 -11.52 -7.54
CA PHE A 188 -7.48 -11.87 -6.60
C PHE A 188 -7.94 -11.73 -5.15
N LEU A 189 -8.79 -10.74 -4.88
CA LEU A 189 -9.25 -10.43 -3.55
C LEU A 189 -10.59 -11.11 -3.18
N LEU A 190 -11.23 -11.83 -4.09
CA LEU A 190 -12.48 -12.51 -3.83
C LEU A 190 -12.28 -13.73 -2.91
N ARG A 191 -13.06 -13.82 -1.83
CA ARG A 191 -13.10 -15.01 -0.97
C ARG A 191 -14.37 -15.83 -1.24
N PRO A 192 -14.27 -17.10 -1.64
CA PRO A 192 -15.44 -17.96 -1.75
C PRO A 192 -16.00 -18.22 -0.35
N GLY A 193 -17.21 -17.71 -0.07
CA GLY A 193 -17.94 -17.92 1.19
C GLY A 193 -18.32 -16.64 1.95
N GLU A 194 -17.66 -15.52 1.66
CA GLU A 194 -18.17 -14.20 2.04
C GLU A 194 -19.22 -13.84 0.98
N SER A 195 -20.48 -14.24 1.21
CA SER A 195 -21.60 -14.00 0.29
C SER A 195 -21.78 -12.50 0.06
N CYS A 196 -21.10 -11.98 -0.95
CA CYS A 196 -21.36 -10.67 -1.49
C CYS A 196 -22.72 -10.72 -2.20
N SER A 197 -23.78 -10.28 -1.52
CA SER A 197 -25.13 -10.21 -2.09
C SER A 197 -25.20 -9.36 -3.37
N ALA A 198 -24.23 -8.47 -3.58
CA ALA A 198 -24.08 -7.70 -4.82
C ALA A 198 -23.52 -8.54 -5.99
N CYS A 199 -22.63 -9.49 -5.72
CA CYS A 199 -22.00 -10.31 -6.76
C CYS A 199 -22.99 -11.32 -7.39
N CYS A 200 -24.01 -11.75 -6.64
CA CYS A 200 -25.08 -12.61 -7.16
C CYS A 200 -25.88 -11.98 -8.30
N ARG A 201 -25.84 -10.64 -8.48
CA ARG A 201 -26.53 -9.95 -9.58
C ARG A 201 -25.79 -9.97 -10.92
N PHE A 202 -24.54 -10.42 -10.94
CA PHE A 202 -23.70 -10.43 -12.16
C PHE A 202 -23.56 -11.80 -12.83
N VAL A 203 -24.00 -12.88 -12.17
CA VAL A 203 -23.81 -14.27 -12.64
C VAL A 203 -25.14 -14.94 -13.04
N GLN A 204 -26.24 -14.18 -13.07
CA GLN A 204 -27.54 -14.61 -13.60
C GLN A 204 -27.91 -13.74 -14.80
#